data_AF-A0A068U3U9-F1
#
_entry.id   AF-A0A068U3U9-F1
#
_cell.length_a   1.000
_cell.length_b   1.000
_cell.length_c   1.000
_cell.angle_alpha   90.00
_cell.angle_beta   90.00
_cell.angle_gamma   90.00
#
_symmetry.space_group_name_H-M   'P 1'
#
loop_
_entity.id
_entity.type
_entity.pdbx_description
1 polymer ?
#
loop_
_entity_poly.entity_id
_entity_poly.type
_entity_poly.pdbx_seq_one_letter_code
_entity_poly.pdbx_strand_id
1 'polypeptide(L)'
;MFFKWALLCLFCRQNPVKRYGVIVCDPVIHSGLDRSVNHMMVPYVPMLVPPKKWKGYDKGGYLFLPSYLMRTHGSRQQQDAIKCAPVKQMQKVYEALDTLGNTKWRVNRRILNVVETVWGGGGNIAGLVNRNDVHIPELHSDAAEEIKKWKWNMRKAKKINRERHSQRCDIELKLSVAHKMKDEDGFYYPHNLDFRGRAYPMHPHLNHLSSDLCRGLLEFAEGRPLGKSGVYWLKIHLANLYGGVVKKLSYDQRLAFVENHLNEVLDSADNPLNGNRWWLKAEDPFQCLAACMNLSEALKSSSPHTVISHLPIHQDGSCNGLQHYAALGKDSMEAAAVNLIAGDKPADVYSEIAARVHDIIRLDSEKDPTIDPNATIAKLLVDQVDRKLVKQTVMTSVYGVTYVGAREQIKRRLQEKGLITDDRLLFSAACYGAKVTMAALGELFQAARGIMVWLGDCAKVIASENQPVRWTTPLGLPVVQPYFKSQRHIIKTSLQVLALQREGDSVEARKQRTAFPPNFVHSLDSTHMMMTAIACRDSGLQFAGVHDSFWTHACDVDKMNQILREKFVELYSMPILENLLENFHTSYPTLTFPALPKRGNFDLREVLKSPYFFN
;
A
#
# COMPACT_ATOMS: atom_id res chain seq x y z
N MET A 1 35.76 33.22 -4.99
CA MET A 1 35.33 33.82 -3.72
C MET A 1 34.72 32.71 -2.87
N PHE A 2 35.38 32.34 -1.77
CA PHE A 2 35.08 31.17 -0.95
C PHE A 2 33.70 31.29 -0.27
N PHE A 3 32.72 30.46 -0.65
CA PHE A 3 31.54 30.23 0.18
C PHE A 3 31.95 29.34 1.36
N LYS A 4 32.22 29.97 2.52
CA LYS A 4 32.35 29.29 3.80
C LYS A 4 31.01 28.59 4.12
N TRP A 5 31.05 27.27 4.21
CA TRP A 5 29.95 26.46 4.73
C TRP A 5 29.73 26.80 6.21
N ALA A 6 28.73 27.63 6.50
CA ALA A 6 28.22 27.84 7.86
C ALA A 6 27.21 26.72 8.20
N LEU A 7 27.72 25.54 8.53
CA LEU A 7 26.94 24.45 9.11
C LEU A 7 27.22 24.44 10.62
N LEU A 8 26.25 24.84 11.43
CA LEU A 8 26.34 24.67 12.88
C LEU A 8 25.88 23.25 13.25
N CYS A 9 26.75 22.51 13.94
CA CYS A 9 26.37 21.29 14.64
C CYS A 9 25.69 21.69 15.96
N LEU A 10 24.38 21.46 16.07
CA LEU A 10 23.61 21.70 17.31
C LEU A 10 23.16 20.36 17.92
N PHE A 11 23.20 20.28 19.24
CA PHE A 11 22.62 19.17 20.00
C PHE A 11 21.11 19.38 20.16
N CYS A 12 20.28 18.61 19.46
CA CYS A 12 18.83 18.70 19.61
C CYS A 12 18.33 17.84 20.79
N ARG A 13 17.72 18.46 21.81
CA ARG A 13 17.05 17.77 22.93
C ARG A 13 15.59 17.47 22.55
N GLN A 14 15.34 16.46 21.71
CA GLN A 14 13.97 15.99 21.45
C GLN A 14 13.52 14.85 22.39
N ASN A 15 14.44 14.24 23.15
CA ASN A 15 14.13 13.22 24.15
C ASN A 15 15.16 13.29 25.29
N PRO A 16 14.79 13.32 26.58
CA PRO A 16 15.76 13.44 27.68
C PRO A 16 16.76 12.26 27.76
N VAL A 17 16.52 11.17 27.02
CA VAL A 17 17.29 9.92 27.09
C VAL A 17 18.28 9.74 25.93
N LYS A 18 18.17 10.47 24.81
CA LYS A 18 19.06 10.28 23.64
C LYS A 18 19.47 11.62 23.00
N ARG A 19 20.78 11.87 22.96
CA ARG A 19 21.38 13.01 22.24
C ARG A 19 21.81 12.55 20.84
N TYR A 20 21.45 13.33 19.82
CA TYR A 20 21.88 13.12 18.44
C TYR A 20 22.55 14.40 17.94
N GLY A 21 23.64 14.25 17.19
CA GLY A 21 24.19 15.35 16.39
C GLY A 21 23.30 15.56 15.18
N VAL A 22 22.86 16.80 14.95
CA VAL A 22 22.06 17.17 13.78
C VAL A 22 22.77 18.31 13.08
N ILE A 23 22.90 18.18 11.77
CA ILE A 23 23.33 19.27 10.90
C ILE A 23 22.12 20.16 10.68
N VAL A 24 22.21 21.42 11.11
CA VAL A 24 21.13 22.39 10.97
C VAL A 24 21.64 23.56 10.14
N CYS A 25 20.81 24.03 9.21
CA CYS A 25 21.08 25.25 8.46
C CYS A 25 21.01 26.45 9.41
N ASP A 26 21.94 27.40 9.29
CA ASP A 26 21.87 28.64 10.07
C ASP A 26 20.51 29.33 9.85
N PRO A 27 19.82 29.79 10.90
CA PRO A 27 18.50 30.40 10.76
C PRO A 27 18.44 31.59 9.78
N VAL A 28 19.53 32.35 9.64
CA VAL A 28 19.63 33.48 8.70
C VAL A 28 19.72 33.00 7.25
N ILE A 29 20.43 31.90 7.01
CA ILE A 29 20.45 31.27 5.69
C ILE A 29 19.09 30.66 5.41
N HIS A 30 18.52 29.94 6.37
CA HIS A 30 17.23 29.28 6.24
C HIS A 30 16.08 30.26 5.98
N SER A 31 16.11 31.48 6.55
CA SER A 31 15.09 32.49 6.28
C SER A 31 15.19 33.10 4.87
N GLY A 32 16.39 33.10 4.27
CA GLY A 32 16.64 33.57 2.91
C GLY A 32 16.49 32.50 1.83
N LEU A 33 16.38 31.22 2.18
CA LEU A 33 16.15 30.14 1.23
C LEU A 33 14.69 30.12 0.77
N ASP A 34 14.49 29.84 -0.53
CA ASP A 34 13.17 29.54 -1.05
C ASP A 34 12.59 28.36 -0.26
N ARG A 35 11.32 28.48 0.14
CA ARG A 35 10.58 27.42 0.84
C ARG A 35 10.14 26.31 -0.11
N SER A 36 10.32 26.50 -1.42
CA SER A 36 10.04 25.51 -2.45
C SER A 36 11.17 24.50 -2.62
N VAL A 37 10.85 23.38 -3.26
CA VAL A 37 11.80 22.33 -3.64
C VAL A 37 12.30 22.46 -5.09
N ASN A 38 12.11 23.63 -5.72
CA ASN A 38 12.38 23.84 -7.15
C ASN A 38 13.84 23.54 -7.56
N HIS A 39 14.79 23.67 -6.64
CA HIS A 39 16.21 23.44 -6.89
C HIS A 39 16.70 22.05 -6.46
N MET A 40 15.81 21.17 -6.00
CA MET A 40 16.18 19.83 -5.56
C MET A 40 16.49 18.94 -6.76
N MET A 41 17.70 18.37 -6.80
CA MET A 41 18.06 17.38 -7.82
C MET A 41 17.45 16.02 -7.49
N VAL A 42 16.68 15.48 -8.43
CA VAL A 42 16.14 14.11 -8.38
C VAL A 42 17.01 13.23 -9.29
N PRO A 43 17.87 12.35 -8.75
CA PRO A 43 18.81 11.60 -9.58
C PRO A 43 18.12 10.56 -10.47
N TYR A 44 17.15 9.81 -9.92
CA TYR A 44 16.41 8.79 -10.66
C TYR A 44 15.10 9.39 -11.18
N VAL A 45 15.10 9.95 -12.39
CA VAL A 45 13.90 10.45 -13.10
C VAL A 45 13.27 9.37 -14.00
N PRO A 46 12.01 9.49 -14.46
CA PRO A 46 11.46 8.60 -15.49
C PRO A 46 12.37 8.51 -16.73
N MET A 47 12.42 7.36 -17.39
CA MET A 47 13.25 7.15 -18.58
C MET A 47 12.46 7.44 -19.86
N LEU A 48 13.03 8.20 -20.80
CA LEU A 48 12.39 8.48 -22.11
C LEU A 48 12.49 7.29 -23.08
N VAL A 49 13.38 6.35 -22.80
CA VAL A 49 13.59 5.11 -23.57
C VAL A 49 13.35 3.89 -22.69
N PRO A 50 13.03 2.72 -23.27
CA PRO A 50 12.84 1.49 -22.51
C PRO A 50 14.02 1.19 -21.56
N PRO A 51 13.77 0.74 -20.31
CA PRO A 51 14.83 0.37 -19.38
C PRO A 51 15.72 -0.77 -19.88
N LYS A 52 16.94 -0.86 -19.35
CA LYS A 52 17.80 -2.03 -19.55
C LYS A 52 17.14 -3.26 -18.93
N LYS A 53 17.03 -4.33 -19.73
CA LYS A 53 16.56 -5.63 -19.26
C LYS A 53 17.40 -6.16 -18.11
N TRP A 54 16.74 -6.73 -17.10
CA TRP A 54 17.40 -7.35 -15.96
C TRP A 54 18.12 -8.65 -16.36
N LYS A 55 19.37 -8.79 -15.91
CA LYS A 55 20.23 -9.95 -16.13
C LYS A 55 21.00 -10.39 -14.88
N GLY A 56 20.75 -9.75 -13.74
CA GLY A 56 21.47 -9.96 -12.49
C GLY A 56 21.17 -8.89 -11.45
N TYR A 57 21.82 -8.99 -10.29
CA TYR A 57 21.57 -8.10 -9.14
C TYR A 57 21.80 -6.61 -9.45
N ASP A 58 22.86 -6.26 -10.17
CA ASP A 58 23.27 -4.90 -10.52
C ASP A 58 23.28 -4.65 -12.04
N LYS A 59 22.55 -5.48 -12.79
CA LYS A 59 22.52 -5.49 -14.26
C LYS A 59 21.08 -5.35 -14.76
N GLY A 60 20.59 -4.12 -14.89
CA GLY A 60 19.25 -3.79 -15.40
C GLY A 60 18.84 -2.37 -15.02
N GLY A 61 17.61 -1.95 -15.31
CA GLY A 61 17.07 -0.65 -14.91
C GLY A 61 17.62 0.51 -15.74
N TYR A 62 18.27 1.49 -15.10
CA TYR A 62 18.75 2.70 -15.76
C TYR A 62 19.95 2.45 -16.69
N LEU A 63 20.12 3.32 -17.70
CA LEU A 63 21.25 3.21 -18.65
C LEU A 63 22.61 3.47 -17.99
N PHE A 64 22.71 4.55 -17.22
CA PHE A 64 23.98 5.02 -16.66
C PHE A 64 24.00 5.07 -15.13
N LEU A 65 22.82 5.12 -14.50
CA LEU A 65 22.73 5.15 -13.04
C LEU A 65 22.77 3.73 -12.46
N PRO A 66 23.50 3.51 -11.35
CA PRO A 66 23.49 2.23 -10.67
C PRO A 66 22.06 1.79 -10.34
N SER A 67 21.74 0.56 -10.69
CA SER A 67 20.41 0.01 -10.50
C SER A 67 20.52 -1.37 -9.89
N TYR A 68 19.78 -1.60 -8.81
CA TYR A 68 19.82 -2.85 -8.06
C TYR A 68 18.46 -3.52 -8.10
N LEU A 69 18.44 -4.83 -8.40
CA LEU A 69 17.26 -5.67 -8.51
C LEU A 69 16.46 -5.67 -7.20
N MET A 70 17.16 -5.70 -6.06
CA MET A 70 16.55 -5.80 -4.73
C MET A 70 17.04 -4.69 -3.81
N ARG A 71 16.11 -4.08 -3.07
CA ARG A 71 16.37 -3.11 -2.00
C ARG A 71 16.81 -3.85 -0.73
N THR A 72 18.12 -4.09 -0.62
CA THR A 72 18.69 -4.88 0.49
C THR A 72 18.95 -4.07 1.76
N HIS A 73 18.86 -2.73 1.70
CA HIS A 73 19.16 -1.82 2.82
C HIS A 73 20.51 -2.10 3.52
N GLY A 74 21.49 -2.62 2.77
CA GLY A 74 22.82 -2.95 3.27
C GLY A 74 23.01 -4.39 3.78
N SER A 75 21.96 -5.22 3.78
CA SER A 75 22.07 -6.64 4.19
C SER A 75 22.92 -7.43 3.19
N ARG A 76 24.07 -7.92 3.64
CA ARG A 76 24.99 -8.72 2.81
C ARG A 76 24.38 -10.05 2.41
N GLN A 77 23.73 -10.74 3.34
CA GLN A 77 23.11 -12.04 3.09
C GLN A 77 22.04 -11.98 1.99
N GLN A 78 21.27 -10.89 1.91
CA GLN A 78 20.31 -10.69 0.83
C GLN A 78 21.01 -10.46 -0.52
N GLN A 79 22.10 -9.66 -0.53
CA GLN A 79 22.88 -9.45 -1.75
C GLN A 79 23.50 -10.75 -2.25
N ASP A 80 24.10 -11.53 -1.35
CA ASP A 80 24.75 -12.79 -1.67
C ASP A 80 23.72 -13.82 -2.17
N ALA A 81 22.55 -13.90 -1.53
CA ALA A 81 21.47 -14.80 -1.97
C ALA A 81 21.05 -14.53 -3.42
N ILE A 82 20.93 -13.26 -3.83
CA ILE A 82 20.57 -12.91 -5.21
C ILE A 82 21.74 -13.09 -6.17
N LYS A 83 22.96 -12.71 -5.78
CA LYS A 83 24.16 -12.83 -6.64
C LYS A 83 24.55 -14.28 -6.91
N CYS A 84 24.34 -15.17 -5.94
CA CYS A 84 24.66 -16.59 -6.05
C CYS A 84 23.54 -17.42 -6.70
N ALA A 85 22.34 -16.85 -6.89
CA ALA A 85 21.23 -17.56 -7.52
C ALA A 85 21.52 -17.84 -9.01
N PRO A 86 21.28 -19.07 -9.50
CA PRO A 86 21.41 -19.37 -10.92
C PRO A 86 20.52 -18.47 -11.78
N VAL A 87 21.05 -17.94 -12.88
CA VAL A 87 20.29 -17.07 -13.80
C VAL A 87 19.00 -17.74 -14.28
N LYS A 88 19.05 -19.04 -14.58
CA LYS A 88 17.89 -19.83 -15.00
C LYS A 88 16.77 -19.86 -13.95
N GLN A 89 17.13 -19.89 -12.66
CA GLN A 89 16.17 -19.86 -11.55
C GLN A 89 15.46 -18.50 -11.48
N MET A 90 16.17 -17.40 -11.73
CA MET A 90 15.67 -16.03 -11.62
C MET A 90 14.99 -15.50 -12.90
N GLN A 91 15.04 -16.26 -14.00
CA GLN A 91 14.63 -15.81 -15.33
C GLN A 91 13.23 -15.20 -15.36
N LYS A 92 12.25 -15.84 -14.71
CA LYS A 92 10.88 -15.34 -14.65
C LYS A 92 10.75 -14.06 -13.81
N VAL A 93 11.55 -13.90 -12.77
CA VAL A 93 11.60 -12.65 -11.98
C VAL A 93 12.11 -11.49 -12.83
N TYR A 94 13.16 -11.72 -13.63
CA TYR A 94 13.69 -10.72 -14.56
C TYR A 94 12.64 -10.36 -15.63
N GLU A 95 12.00 -11.36 -16.24
CA GLU A 95 10.94 -11.14 -17.23
C GLU A 95 9.77 -10.33 -16.68
N ALA A 96 9.35 -10.59 -15.43
CA ALA A 96 8.27 -9.83 -14.80
C ALA A 96 8.66 -8.37 -14.58
N LEU A 97 9.86 -8.11 -14.03
CA LEU A 97 10.36 -6.75 -13.83
C LEU A 97 10.53 -5.98 -15.13
N ASP A 98 11.03 -6.64 -16.18
CA ASP A 98 11.16 -6.07 -17.51
C ASP A 98 9.77 -5.73 -18.08
N THR A 99 8.77 -6.58 -17.84
CA THR A 99 7.39 -6.34 -18.28
C THR A 99 6.81 -5.10 -17.61
N LEU A 100 6.93 -4.99 -16.29
CA LEU A 100 6.50 -3.81 -15.52
C LEU A 100 7.26 -2.55 -15.96
N GLY A 101 8.57 -2.68 -16.18
CA GLY A 101 9.45 -1.58 -16.59
C GLY A 101 9.21 -1.07 -18.00
N ASN A 102 8.73 -1.92 -18.91
CA ASN A 102 8.43 -1.57 -20.29
C ASN A 102 7.03 -1.01 -20.50
N THR A 103 6.23 -0.86 -19.44
CA THR A 103 4.96 -0.14 -19.53
C THR A 103 5.26 1.34 -19.80
N LYS A 104 4.84 1.84 -20.97
CA LYS A 104 5.00 3.23 -21.37
C LYS A 104 3.85 4.08 -20.81
N TRP A 105 4.20 5.14 -20.10
CA TRP A 105 3.27 6.08 -19.46
C TRP A 105 3.36 7.45 -20.11
N ARG A 106 2.30 8.25 -19.97
CA ARG A 106 2.34 9.68 -20.27
C ARG A 106 1.59 10.47 -19.19
N VAL A 107 1.78 11.78 -19.18
CA VAL A 107 1.03 12.67 -18.30
C VAL A 107 -0.36 12.94 -18.88
N ASN A 108 -1.40 12.72 -18.09
CA ASN A 108 -2.75 13.18 -18.41
C ASN A 108 -2.81 14.71 -18.26
N ARG A 109 -2.67 15.42 -19.39
CA ARG A 109 -2.60 16.89 -19.44
C ARG A 109 -3.90 17.54 -18.94
N ARG A 110 -5.06 16.91 -19.15
CA ARG A 110 -6.35 17.44 -18.71
C ARG A 110 -6.41 17.48 -17.18
N ILE A 111 -5.99 16.41 -16.52
CA ILE A 111 -5.91 16.34 -15.06
C ILE A 111 -4.81 17.26 -14.53
N LEU A 112 -3.64 17.32 -15.19
CA LEU A 112 -2.57 18.24 -14.81
C LEU A 112 -3.06 19.69 -14.76
N ASN A 113 -3.78 20.16 -15.78
CA ASN A 113 -4.32 21.53 -15.82
C ASN A 113 -5.29 21.81 -14.65
N VAL A 114 -6.15 20.84 -14.30
CA VAL A 114 -7.06 20.97 -13.15
C VAL A 114 -6.28 21.04 -11.84
N VAL A 115 -5.30 20.15 -11.65
CA VAL A 115 -4.42 20.14 -10.47
C VAL A 115 -3.66 21.45 -10.35
N GLU A 116 -3.06 21.95 -11.43
CA GLU A 116 -2.31 23.21 -11.47
C GLU A 116 -3.21 24.39 -11.08
N THR A 117 -4.45 24.43 -11.58
CA THR A 117 -5.40 25.50 -11.25
C THR A 117 -5.78 25.46 -9.77
N VAL A 118 -6.10 24.28 -9.25
CA VAL A 118 -6.43 24.10 -7.81
C VAL A 118 -5.23 24.45 -6.93
N TRP A 119 -4.02 24.01 -7.31
CA TRP A 119 -2.80 24.29 -6.58
C TRP A 119 -2.44 25.78 -6.62
N GLY A 120 -2.56 26.41 -7.80
CA GLY A 120 -2.41 27.85 -7.99
C GLY A 120 -3.36 28.66 -7.11
N GLY A 121 -4.61 28.20 -6.97
CA GLY A 121 -5.65 28.80 -6.14
C GLY A 121 -5.53 28.57 -4.62
N GLY A 122 -4.48 27.90 -4.15
CA GLY A 122 -4.21 27.71 -2.70
C GLY A 122 -4.31 26.26 -2.20
N GLY A 123 -4.66 25.31 -3.05
CA GLY A 123 -4.79 23.89 -2.68
C GLY A 123 -6.05 23.59 -1.86
N ASN A 124 -5.97 22.63 -0.93
CA ASN A 124 -7.04 22.24 -0.01
C ASN A 124 -8.33 21.67 -0.66
N ILE A 125 -8.25 21.23 -1.91
CA ILE A 125 -9.34 20.59 -2.66
C ILE A 125 -8.83 19.23 -3.16
N ALA A 126 -9.72 18.23 -3.24
CA ALA A 126 -9.40 16.89 -3.76
C ALA A 126 -8.19 16.22 -3.06
N GLY A 127 -8.02 16.45 -1.76
CA GLY A 127 -6.91 15.88 -0.99
C GLY A 127 -5.56 16.60 -1.15
N LEU A 128 -5.47 17.66 -1.96
CA LEU A 128 -4.27 18.52 -1.98
C LEU A 128 -4.14 19.27 -0.66
N VAL A 129 -2.92 19.38 -0.14
CA VAL A 129 -2.67 20.13 1.10
C VAL A 129 -2.94 21.62 0.90
N ASN A 130 -3.34 22.32 1.95
CA ASN A 130 -3.44 23.77 1.94
C ASN A 130 -2.05 24.41 1.79
N ARG A 131 -1.91 25.38 0.88
CA ARG A 131 -0.65 26.10 0.66
C ARG A 131 -0.31 27.07 1.79
N ASN A 132 -1.28 27.46 2.61
CA ASN A 132 -1.10 28.36 3.74
C ASN A 132 -0.94 27.61 5.06
N ASP A 133 -0.12 28.19 5.92
CA ASP A 133 0.05 27.75 7.30
C ASP A 133 -1.20 28.08 8.13
N VAL A 134 -1.53 27.25 9.12
CA VAL A 134 -2.48 27.65 10.16
C VAL A 134 -1.85 28.74 11.04
N HIS A 135 -2.68 29.68 11.48
CA HIS A 135 -2.26 30.71 12.42
C HIS A 135 -1.74 30.08 13.73
N ILE A 136 -0.61 30.58 14.21
CA ILE A 136 -0.05 30.18 15.50
C ILE A 136 -0.63 31.13 16.55
N PRO A 137 -1.40 30.63 17.54
CA PRO A 137 -2.08 31.49 18.50
C PRO A 137 -1.08 32.31 19.31
N GLU A 138 -1.43 33.56 19.58
CA GLU A 138 -0.70 34.46 20.47
C GLU A 138 -1.15 34.28 21.93
N LEU A 139 -0.28 34.64 22.86
CA LEU A 139 -0.57 34.60 24.30
C LEU A 139 -0.99 36.01 24.74
N HIS A 140 -2.20 36.15 25.25
CA HIS A 140 -2.77 37.43 25.68
C HIS A 140 -3.11 37.49 27.18
N SER A 141 -2.71 36.47 27.95
CA SER A 141 -3.09 36.32 29.36
C SER A 141 -1.98 35.63 30.16
N ASP A 142 -1.85 36.05 31.41
CA ASP A 142 -0.88 35.52 32.37
C ASP A 142 -1.44 34.37 33.24
N ALA A 143 -2.70 33.97 33.03
CA ALA A 143 -3.32 32.90 33.79
C ALA A 143 -2.70 31.53 33.47
N ALA A 144 -2.29 30.77 34.50
CA ALA A 144 -1.56 29.51 34.36
C ALA A 144 -2.28 28.46 33.48
N GLU A 145 -3.60 28.32 33.65
CA GLU A 145 -4.40 27.36 32.89
C GLU A 145 -4.55 27.77 31.41
N GLU A 146 -4.62 29.08 31.14
CA GLU A 146 -4.64 29.63 29.78
C GLU A 146 -3.27 29.50 29.10
N ILE A 147 -2.17 29.73 29.83
CA ILE A 147 -0.81 29.48 29.34
C ILE A 147 -0.63 28.01 28.95
N LYS A 148 -1.16 27.07 29.75
CA LYS A 148 -1.11 25.63 29.47
C LYS A 148 -1.91 25.28 28.21
N LYS A 149 -3.14 25.81 28.08
CA LYS A 149 -4.00 25.66 26.89
C LYS A 149 -3.34 26.28 25.65
N TRP A 150 -2.77 27.47 25.77
CA TRP A 150 -2.03 28.15 24.72
C TRP A 150 -0.80 27.34 24.28
N LYS A 151 0.03 26.86 25.21
CA LYS A 151 1.20 26.00 24.90
C LYS A 151 0.78 24.77 24.11
N TRP A 152 -0.34 24.15 24.46
CA TRP A 152 -0.89 23.01 23.72
C TRP A 152 -1.34 23.41 22.31
N ASN A 153 -2.14 24.46 22.17
CA ASN A 153 -2.62 24.97 20.88
C ASN A 153 -1.46 25.41 19.96
N MET A 154 -0.48 26.14 20.48
CA MET A 154 0.73 26.55 19.75
C MET A 154 1.52 25.34 19.26
N ARG A 155 1.72 24.32 20.11
CA ARG A 155 2.41 23.07 19.70
C ARG A 155 1.64 22.33 18.62
N LYS A 156 0.31 22.28 18.72
CA LYS A 156 -0.58 21.68 17.72
C LYS A 156 -0.49 22.42 16.38
N ALA A 157 -0.60 23.75 16.37
CA ALA A 157 -0.46 24.58 15.18
C ALA A 157 0.91 24.41 14.50
N LYS A 158 2.00 24.48 15.27
CA LYS A 158 3.37 24.23 14.76
C LYS A 158 3.54 22.82 14.19
N LYS A 159 2.91 21.81 14.78
CA LYS A 159 2.91 20.44 14.25
C LYS A 159 2.22 20.38 12.89
N ILE A 160 1.01 20.94 12.79
CA ILE A 160 0.24 21.00 11.54
C ILE A 160 1.04 21.71 10.44
N ASN A 161 1.66 22.86 10.73
CA ASN A 161 2.44 23.60 9.72
C ASN A 161 3.66 22.83 9.21
N ARG A 162 4.35 22.07 10.08
CA ARG A 162 5.45 21.19 9.66
C ARG A 162 4.97 20.05 8.77
N GLU A 163 3.86 19.40 9.15
CA GLU A 163 3.25 18.34 8.35
C GLU A 163 2.80 18.86 6.98
N ARG A 164 2.13 20.02 6.95
CA ARG A 164 1.73 20.69 5.70
C ARG A 164 2.92 21.06 4.84
N HIS A 165 3.99 21.60 5.42
CA HIS A 165 5.21 21.89 4.68
C HIS A 165 5.78 20.65 3.98
N SER A 166 5.91 19.53 4.69
CA SER A 166 6.37 18.28 4.08
C SER A 166 5.47 17.80 2.94
N GLN A 167 4.15 17.93 3.08
CA GLN A 167 3.19 17.58 2.02
C GLN A 167 3.26 18.53 0.82
N ARG A 168 3.46 19.85 1.05
CA ARG A 168 3.65 20.84 -0.02
C ARG A 168 4.88 20.50 -0.86
N CYS A 169 6.01 20.21 -0.21
CA CYS A 169 7.24 19.77 -0.87
C CYS A 169 7.03 18.51 -1.71
N ASP A 170 6.29 17.51 -1.19
CA ASP A 170 5.98 16.28 -1.94
C ASP A 170 5.15 16.55 -3.21
N ILE A 171 4.14 17.42 -3.12
CA ILE A 171 3.32 17.84 -4.28
C ILE A 171 4.17 18.59 -5.30
N GLU A 172 5.00 19.54 -4.86
CA GLU A 172 5.88 20.31 -5.75
C GLU A 172 6.88 19.42 -6.50
N LEU A 173 7.45 18.40 -5.84
CA LEU A 173 8.31 17.41 -6.51
C LEU A 173 7.55 16.61 -7.58
N LYS A 174 6.31 16.18 -7.27
CA LYS A 174 5.46 15.46 -8.23
C LYS A 174 5.11 16.33 -9.44
N LEU A 175 4.72 17.59 -9.21
CA LEU A 175 4.38 18.53 -10.28
C LEU A 175 5.62 18.89 -11.11
N SER A 176 6.79 19.10 -10.50
CA SER A 176 8.06 19.31 -11.21
C SER A 176 8.37 18.17 -12.18
N VAL A 177 8.16 16.91 -11.77
CA VAL A 177 8.34 15.76 -12.68
C VAL A 177 7.27 15.75 -13.75
N ALA A 178 6.00 16.02 -13.42
CA ALA A 178 4.92 16.08 -14.40
C ALA A 178 5.19 17.17 -15.46
N HIS A 179 5.61 18.37 -15.07
CA HIS A 179 5.95 19.45 -15.99
C HIS A 179 7.11 19.10 -16.92
N LYS A 180 8.13 18.38 -16.41
CA LYS A 180 9.26 17.92 -17.24
C LYS A 180 8.85 16.86 -18.26
N MET A 181 7.84 16.06 -17.94
CA MET A 181 7.43 14.90 -18.75
C MET A 181 6.19 15.15 -19.60
N LYS A 182 5.46 16.26 -19.40
CA LYS A 182 4.15 16.49 -20.04
C LYS A 182 4.22 16.58 -21.56
N ASP A 183 5.33 17.06 -22.10
CA ASP A 183 5.52 17.31 -23.53
C ASP A 183 6.20 16.13 -24.25
N GLU A 184 6.63 15.12 -23.50
CA GLU A 184 7.21 13.88 -24.03
C GLU A 184 6.10 12.94 -24.55
N ASP A 185 6.39 12.19 -25.62
CA ASP A 185 5.46 11.19 -26.18
C ASP A 185 5.13 10.05 -25.18
N GLY A 186 6.04 9.82 -24.23
CA GLY A 186 5.85 8.93 -23.10
C GLY A 186 7.18 8.49 -22.50
N PHE A 187 7.10 7.91 -21.30
CA PHE A 187 8.24 7.56 -20.47
C PHE A 187 8.00 6.24 -19.72
N TYR A 188 9.06 5.70 -19.15
CA TYR A 188 9.12 4.39 -18.52
C TYR A 188 9.61 4.49 -17.08
N TYR A 189 9.16 3.56 -16.26
CA TYR A 189 9.60 3.42 -14.88
C TYR A 189 10.35 2.09 -14.71
N PRO A 190 11.70 2.08 -14.63
CA PRO A 190 12.39 0.87 -14.22
C PRO A 190 11.91 0.44 -12.83
N HIS A 191 11.67 -0.86 -12.67
CA HIS A 191 11.19 -1.45 -11.43
C HIS A 191 12.30 -2.22 -10.72
N ASN A 192 12.26 -2.21 -9.39
CA ASN A 192 13.05 -3.08 -8.52
C ASN A 192 12.16 -3.71 -7.44
N LEU A 193 12.72 -4.62 -6.65
CA LEU A 193 12.00 -5.38 -5.64
C LEU A 193 12.37 -4.95 -4.23
N ASP A 194 11.45 -5.07 -3.28
CA ASP A 194 11.86 -5.27 -1.89
C ASP A 194 12.36 -6.71 -1.66
N PHE A 195 12.87 -7.00 -0.46
CA PHE A 195 13.45 -8.31 -0.17
C PHE A 195 12.46 -9.48 -0.24
N ARG A 196 11.15 -9.21 -0.21
CA ARG A 196 10.08 -10.22 -0.28
C ARG A 196 9.64 -10.47 -1.71
N GLY A 197 10.13 -9.67 -2.64
CA GLY A 197 9.82 -9.77 -4.07
C GLY A 197 8.83 -8.74 -4.56
N ARG A 198 8.17 -7.93 -3.72
CA ARG A 198 7.19 -6.94 -4.22
C ARG A 198 7.89 -5.90 -5.09
N ALA A 199 7.34 -5.64 -6.27
CA ALA A 199 7.91 -4.70 -7.24
C ALA A 199 7.51 -3.24 -6.96
N TYR A 200 8.42 -2.32 -7.25
CA TYR A 200 8.25 -0.88 -7.08
C TYR A 200 8.97 -0.13 -8.21
N PRO A 201 8.38 0.94 -8.77
CA PRO A 201 9.10 1.92 -9.55
C PRO A 201 10.31 2.46 -8.77
N MET A 202 11.43 2.65 -9.46
CA MET A 202 12.63 3.23 -8.87
C MET A 202 12.51 4.75 -8.68
N HIS A 203 11.74 5.44 -9.52
CA HIS A 203 11.47 6.87 -9.35
C HIS A 203 10.50 7.10 -8.18
N PRO A 204 10.86 7.89 -7.15
CA PRO A 204 10.12 7.93 -5.89
C PRO A 204 8.92 8.90 -5.84
N HIS A 205 8.83 9.89 -6.74
CA HIS A 205 7.88 11.00 -6.60
C HIS A 205 6.59 10.78 -7.41
N LEU A 206 6.66 10.96 -8.75
CA LEU A 206 5.54 10.75 -9.65
C LEU A 206 5.61 9.33 -10.23
N ASN A 207 4.83 8.40 -9.69
CA ASN A 207 4.68 7.04 -10.19
C ASN A 207 3.29 6.49 -9.82
N HIS A 208 2.87 5.41 -10.48
CA HIS A 208 1.52 4.85 -10.36
C HIS A 208 1.25 4.11 -9.03
N LEU A 209 2.27 3.74 -8.25
CA LEU A 209 2.09 3.15 -6.91
C LEU A 209 1.67 4.20 -5.86
N SER A 210 1.81 5.49 -6.17
CA SER A 210 1.61 6.59 -5.23
C SER A 210 0.13 6.98 -5.06
N SER A 211 -0.11 8.18 -4.52
CA SER A 211 -1.42 8.77 -4.19
C SER A 211 -2.36 8.95 -5.38
N ASP A 212 -3.65 9.16 -5.10
CA ASP A 212 -4.70 9.52 -6.10
C ASP A 212 -4.23 10.58 -7.11
N LEU A 213 -3.59 11.65 -6.64
CA LEU A 213 -2.97 12.67 -7.50
C LEU A 213 -2.05 12.06 -8.57
N CYS A 214 -1.13 11.17 -8.20
CA CYS A 214 -0.18 10.58 -9.15
C CYS A 214 -0.88 9.65 -10.13
N ARG A 215 -1.88 8.89 -9.67
CA ARG A 215 -2.65 7.96 -10.50
C ARG A 215 -3.56 8.68 -11.48
N GLY A 216 -4.19 9.79 -11.07
CA GLY A 216 -4.96 10.64 -11.97
C GLY A 216 -4.08 11.39 -12.99
N LEU A 217 -2.84 11.71 -12.63
CA LEU A 217 -1.89 12.35 -13.55
C LEU A 217 -1.25 11.40 -14.57
N LEU A 218 -1.34 10.08 -14.38
CA LEU A 218 -0.64 9.09 -15.20
C LEU A 218 -1.63 8.20 -15.95
N GLU A 219 -1.40 8.05 -17.25
CA GLU A 219 -2.15 7.13 -18.12
C GLU A 219 -1.20 6.39 -19.06
N PHE A 220 -1.67 5.32 -19.71
CA PHE A 220 -0.84 4.61 -20.67
C PHE A 220 -0.53 5.50 -21.87
N ALA A 221 0.72 5.53 -22.31
CA ALA A 221 1.10 6.32 -23.48
C ALA A 221 0.44 5.78 -24.76
N GLU A 222 0.42 4.47 -24.90
CA GLU A 222 -0.28 3.75 -25.97
C GLU A 222 -1.75 3.64 -25.58
N GLY A 223 -2.65 4.00 -26.50
CA GLY A 223 -4.09 3.90 -26.29
C GLY A 223 -4.67 2.69 -27.03
N ARG A 224 -5.82 2.20 -26.58
CA ARG A 224 -6.57 1.13 -27.26
C ARG A 224 -8.02 1.54 -27.48
N PRO A 225 -8.66 1.12 -28.60
CA PRO A 225 -10.09 1.32 -28.77
C PRO A 225 -10.85 0.62 -27.65
N LEU A 226 -11.91 1.25 -27.15
CA LEU A 226 -12.72 0.69 -26.05
C LEU A 226 -13.32 -0.69 -26.39
N GLY A 227 -13.58 -0.96 -27.66
CA GLY A 227 -14.18 -2.23 -28.07
C GLY A 227 -15.57 -2.45 -27.46
N LYS A 228 -16.01 -3.71 -27.43
CA LYS A 228 -17.38 -4.07 -27.01
C LYS A 228 -17.60 -3.94 -25.49
N SER A 229 -16.60 -4.28 -24.68
CA SER A 229 -16.70 -4.27 -23.21
C SER A 229 -16.02 -3.07 -22.54
N GLY A 230 -15.25 -2.25 -23.25
CA GLY A 230 -14.51 -1.16 -22.62
C GLY A 230 -15.39 -0.06 -22.03
N VAL A 231 -16.53 0.27 -22.65
CA VAL A 231 -17.49 1.23 -22.06
C VAL A 231 -18.09 0.67 -20.77
N TYR A 232 -18.40 -0.63 -20.74
CA TYR A 232 -18.86 -1.34 -19.54
C TYR A 232 -17.82 -1.23 -18.43
N TRP A 233 -16.56 -1.58 -18.71
CA TRP A 233 -15.49 -1.54 -17.71
C TRP A 233 -15.12 -0.12 -17.28
N LEU A 234 -15.23 0.88 -18.15
CA LEU A 234 -15.10 2.29 -17.76
C LEU A 234 -16.16 2.71 -16.74
N LYS A 235 -17.43 2.32 -16.94
CA LYS A 235 -18.51 2.62 -16.00
C LYS A 235 -18.28 1.92 -14.66
N ILE A 236 -17.93 0.62 -14.67
CA ILE A 236 -17.56 -0.10 -13.46
C ILE A 236 -16.38 0.55 -12.74
N HIS A 237 -15.34 0.95 -13.48
CA HIS A 237 -14.17 1.62 -12.92
C HIS A 237 -14.53 2.98 -12.28
N LEU A 238 -15.38 3.77 -12.93
CA LEU A 238 -15.86 5.04 -12.37
C LEU A 238 -16.63 4.80 -11.06
N ALA A 239 -17.54 3.83 -11.04
CA ALA A 239 -18.27 3.43 -9.83
C ALA A 239 -17.32 2.97 -8.72
N ASN A 240 -16.28 2.22 -9.07
CA ASN A 240 -15.23 1.81 -8.14
C ASN A 240 -14.50 3.03 -7.58
N LEU A 241 -14.04 3.96 -8.41
CA LEU A 241 -13.34 5.17 -7.94
C LEU A 241 -14.20 6.08 -7.08
N TYR A 242 -15.52 6.12 -7.31
CA TYR A 242 -16.45 6.87 -6.46
C TYR A 242 -16.44 6.34 -5.02
N GLY A 243 -16.34 5.02 -4.84
CA GLY A 243 -16.06 4.42 -3.54
C GLY A 243 -17.25 4.26 -2.60
N GLY A 244 -16.98 4.10 -1.31
CA GLY A 244 -17.99 3.90 -0.27
C GLY A 244 -18.81 2.61 -0.47
N VAL A 245 -20.13 2.74 -0.37
CA VAL A 245 -21.07 1.62 -0.52
C VAL A 245 -21.12 1.12 -1.97
N VAL A 246 -20.78 1.96 -2.96
CA VAL A 246 -20.83 1.61 -4.39
C VAL A 246 -19.91 0.44 -4.72
N LYS A 247 -18.72 0.38 -4.10
CA LYS A 247 -17.77 -0.76 -4.21
C LYS A 247 -18.33 -2.10 -3.70
N LYS A 248 -19.48 -2.10 -3.00
CA LYS A 248 -20.12 -3.27 -2.41
C LYS A 248 -21.37 -3.72 -3.17
N LEU A 249 -21.75 -2.97 -4.19
CA LEU A 249 -22.81 -3.31 -5.09
C LEU A 249 -22.34 -4.36 -6.11
N SER A 250 -23.30 -5.10 -6.67
CA SER A 250 -23.04 -5.95 -7.84
C SER A 250 -22.64 -5.11 -9.05
N TYR A 251 -22.05 -5.72 -10.09
CA TYR A 251 -21.68 -4.98 -11.29
C TYR A 251 -22.89 -4.28 -11.94
N ASP A 252 -24.05 -4.92 -12.04
CA ASP A 252 -25.26 -4.31 -12.60
C ASP A 252 -25.70 -3.07 -11.80
N GLN A 253 -25.62 -3.14 -10.48
CA GLN A 253 -25.94 -2.01 -9.61
C GLN A 253 -24.89 -0.89 -9.70
N ARG A 254 -23.61 -1.22 -9.92
CA ARG A 254 -22.55 -0.23 -10.20
C ARG A 254 -22.79 0.46 -11.55
N LEU A 255 -23.21 -0.27 -12.58
CA LEU A 255 -23.62 0.34 -13.85
C LEU A 255 -24.80 1.28 -13.66
N ALA A 256 -25.87 0.82 -13.01
CA ALA A 256 -27.06 1.62 -12.75
C ALA A 256 -26.73 2.89 -11.96
N PHE A 257 -25.79 2.81 -11.01
CA PHE A 257 -25.28 3.99 -10.31
C PHE A 257 -24.68 5.01 -11.29
N VAL A 258 -23.85 4.60 -12.24
CA VAL A 258 -23.27 5.53 -13.23
C VAL A 258 -24.32 6.04 -14.21
N GLU A 259 -25.24 5.20 -14.69
CA GLU A 259 -26.34 5.63 -15.56
C GLU A 259 -27.19 6.73 -14.92
N ASN A 260 -27.49 6.59 -13.63
CA ASN A 260 -28.28 7.55 -12.87
C ASN A 260 -27.55 8.88 -12.60
N HIS A 261 -26.23 8.93 -12.82
CA HIS A 261 -25.40 10.12 -12.60
C HIS A 261 -24.69 10.58 -13.88
N LEU A 262 -25.20 10.22 -15.07
CA LEU A 262 -24.57 10.60 -16.33
C LEU A 262 -24.45 12.12 -16.49
N ASN A 263 -25.43 12.90 -16.02
CA ASN A 263 -25.37 14.35 -16.11
C ASN A 263 -24.22 14.92 -15.26
N GLU A 264 -24.02 14.39 -14.06
CA GLU A 264 -22.92 14.77 -13.18
C GLU A 264 -21.56 14.34 -13.72
N VAL A 265 -21.50 13.19 -14.40
CA VAL A 265 -20.30 12.72 -15.10
C VAL A 265 -19.93 13.67 -16.23
N LEU A 266 -20.90 14.04 -17.08
CA LEU A 266 -20.71 14.99 -18.18
C LEU A 266 -20.31 16.38 -17.67
N ASP A 267 -21.00 16.90 -16.64
CA ASP A 267 -20.67 18.17 -15.99
C ASP A 267 -19.27 18.15 -15.38
N SER A 268 -18.89 17.08 -14.69
CA SER A 268 -17.53 16.94 -14.12
C SER A 268 -16.47 16.92 -15.21
N ALA A 269 -16.74 16.30 -16.37
CA ALA A 269 -15.82 16.24 -17.49
C ALA A 269 -15.65 17.58 -18.22
N ASP A 270 -16.75 18.30 -18.43
CA ASP A 270 -16.80 19.54 -19.21
C ASP A 270 -16.43 20.78 -18.39
N ASN A 271 -16.89 20.84 -17.14
CA ASN A 271 -16.72 21.97 -16.23
C ASN A 271 -16.13 21.55 -14.87
N PRO A 272 -14.93 20.92 -14.83
CA PRO A 272 -14.38 20.30 -13.62
C PRO A 272 -14.21 21.23 -12.42
N LEU A 273 -14.02 22.53 -12.66
CA LEU A 273 -13.78 23.53 -11.61
C LEU A 273 -14.99 24.43 -11.32
N ASN A 274 -15.84 24.68 -12.33
CA ASN A 274 -16.93 25.67 -12.27
C ASN A 274 -18.33 25.03 -12.26
N GLY A 275 -18.44 23.74 -12.54
CA GLY A 275 -19.70 22.99 -12.49
C GLY A 275 -20.08 22.55 -11.07
N ASN A 276 -20.84 21.46 -11.00
CA ASN A 276 -21.31 20.87 -9.74
C ASN A 276 -20.19 20.15 -8.96
N ARG A 277 -19.06 19.87 -9.63
CA ARG A 277 -17.86 19.23 -9.04
C ARG A 277 -18.19 17.93 -8.32
N TRP A 278 -19.07 17.13 -8.91
CA TRP A 278 -19.51 15.86 -8.32
C TRP A 278 -18.35 14.90 -8.07
N TRP A 279 -17.33 14.90 -8.93
CA TRP A 279 -16.08 14.15 -8.79
C TRP A 279 -15.35 14.38 -7.45
N LEU A 280 -15.53 15.52 -6.77
CA LEU A 280 -14.93 15.79 -5.46
C LEU A 280 -15.53 14.93 -4.34
N LYS A 281 -16.69 14.32 -4.55
CA LYS A 281 -17.35 13.44 -3.58
C LYS A 281 -16.81 12.01 -3.60
N ALA A 282 -16.02 11.65 -4.60
CA ALA A 282 -15.41 10.33 -4.73
C ALA A 282 -14.33 10.09 -3.68
N GLU A 283 -14.06 8.81 -3.36
CA GLU A 283 -12.91 8.42 -2.53
C GLU A 283 -11.57 8.78 -3.18
N ASP A 284 -11.50 8.67 -4.52
CA ASP A 284 -10.34 8.94 -5.35
C ASP A 284 -10.66 10.02 -6.40
N PRO A 285 -10.68 11.32 -6.03
CA PRO A 285 -11.24 12.38 -6.86
C PRO A 285 -10.54 12.57 -8.21
N PHE A 286 -9.20 12.61 -8.26
CA PHE A 286 -8.50 12.88 -9.51
C PHE A 286 -8.61 11.73 -10.51
N GLN A 287 -8.55 10.48 -10.02
CA GLN A 287 -8.83 9.31 -10.85
C GLN A 287 -10.30 9.30 -11.31
N CYS A 288 -11.26 9.63 -10.43
CA CYS A 288 -12.68 9.71 -10.77
C CYS A 288 -12.93 10.74 -11.87
N LEU A 289 -12.29 11.91 -11.78
CA LEU A 289 -12.35 12.94 -12.81
C LEU A 289 -11.78 12.45 -14.14
N ALA A 290 -10.64 11.75 -14.13
CA ALA A 290 -10.06 11.16 -15.34
C ALA A 290 -11.01 10.15 -16.00
N ALA A 291 -11.68 9.32 -15.20
CA ALA A 291 -12.70 8.40 -15.67
C ALA A 291 -13.93 9.11 -16.23
N CYS A 292 -14.42 10.18 -15.58
CA CYS A 292 -15.52 11.00 -16.09
C CYS A 292 -15.18 11.61 -17.46
N MET A 293 -13.98 12.15 -17.58
CA MET A 293 -13.45 12.73 -18.82
C MET A 293 -13.39 11.73 -19.98
N ASN A 294 -12.97 10.49 -19.70
CA ASN A 294 -12.86 9.44 -20.71
C ASN A 294 -14.23 8.85 -21.08
N LEU A 295 -15.11 8.63 -20.09
CA LEU A 295 -16.47 8.17 -20.34
C LEU A 295 -17.29 9.22 -21.10
N SER A 296 -17.16 10.51 -20.79
CA SER A 296 -17.83 11.58 -21.52
C SER A 296 -17.42 11.62 -23.00
N GLU A 297 -16.14 11.38 -23.30
CA GLU A 297 -15.65 11.31 -24.69
C GLU A 297 -16.26 10.12 -25.44
N ALA A 298 -16.31 8.96 -24.78
CA ALA A 298 -16.96 7.77 -25.33
C ALA A 298 -18.45 8.00 -25.61
N LEU A 299 -19.19 8.63 -24.69
CA LEU A 299 -20.64 8.86 -24.82
C LEU A 299 -21.00 9.93 -25.86
N LYS A 300 -20.10 10.90 -26.11
CA LYS A 300 -20.29 11.94 -27.14
C LYS A 300 -19.94 11.46 -28.54
N SER A 301 -19.21 10.35 -28.67
CA SER A 301 -18.87 9.75 -29.96
C SER A 301 -20.07 9.05 -30.59
N SER A 302 -20.23 9.16 -31.91
CA SER A 302 -21.19 8.36 -32.68
C SER A 302 -20.83 6.86 -32.68
N SER A 303 -19.58 6.54 -32.36
CA SER A 303 -19.05 5.18 -32.25
C SER A 303 -18.21 5.04 -30.98
N PRO A 304 -18.85 4.79 -29.81
CA PRO A 304 -18.14 4.70 -28.53
C PRO A 304 -17.06 3.61 -28.49
N HIS A 305 -17.28 2.49 -29.19
CA HIS A 305 -16.36 1.34 -29.19
C HIS A 305 -15.05 1.59 -29.95
N THR A 306 -14.98 2.63 -30.79
CA THR A 306 -13.75 3.00 -31.52
C THR A 306 -12.97 4.12 -30.83
N VAL A 307 -13.50 4.72 -29.77
CA VAL A 307 -12.80 5.76 -29.01
C VAL A 307 -11.55 5.17 -28.38
N ILE A 308 -10.42 5.83 -28.58
CA ILE A 308 -9.12 5.39 -28.07
C ILE A 308 -9.01 5.83 -26.61
N SER A 309 -8.92 4.86 -25.70
CA SER A 309 -8.72 5.10 -24.28
C SER A 309 -7.30 4.75 -23.86
N HIS A 310 -6.72 5.66 -23.08
CA HIS A 310 -5.41 5.52 -22.45
C HIS A 310 -5.52 5.18 -20.95
N LEU A 311 -6.74 5.23 -20.40
CA LEU A 311 -6.98 5.11 -18.97
C LEU A 311 -6.73 3.67 -18.51
N PRO A 312 -5.85 3.45 -17.53
CA PRO A 312 -5.71 2.14 -16.88
C PRO A 312 -6.98 1.82 -16.08
N ILE A 313 -7.54 0.63 -16.27
CA ILE A 313 -8.68 0.13 -15.50
C ILE A 313 -8.20 -0.84 -14.44
N HIS A 314 -8.52 -0.57 -13.18
CA HIS A 314 -8.02 -1.30 -12.03
C HIS A 314 -8.95 -2.45 -11.66
N GLN A 315 -8.36 -3.59 -11.31
CA GLN A 315 -9.02 -4.71 -10.66
C GLN A 315 -8.26 -5.01 -9.36
N ASP A 316 -8.93 -4.85 -8.21
CA ASP A 316 -8.29 -4.89 -6.89
C ASP A 316 -8.63 -6.19 -6.15
N GLY A 317 -7.62 -6.83 -5.55
CA GLY A 317 -7.83 -7.95 -4.63
C GLY A 317 -8.59 -7.49 -3.38
N SER A 318 -9.70 -8.18 -3.05
CA SER A 318 -10.62 -7.74 -1.98
C SER A 318 -9.99 -7.65 -0.58
N CYS A 319 -9.24 -8.69 -0.18
CA CYS A 319 -8.35 -8.70 0.97
C CYS A 319 -7.22 -9.70 0.68
N ASN A 320 -6.28 -9.27 -0.17
CA ASN A 320 -5.36 -10.17 -0.86
C ASN A 320 -4.56 -11.09 0.09
N GLY A 321 -4.06 -10.58 1.22
CA GLY A 321 -3.38 -11.42 2.22
C GLY A 321 -4.25 -12.59 2.74
N LEU A 322 -5.54 -12.35 3.02
CA LEU A 322 -6.47 -13.41 3.42
C LEU A 322 -6.84 -14.32 2.24
N GLN A 323 -6.92 -13.80 1.00
CA GLN A 323 -7.13 -14.64 -0.18
C GLN A 323 -6.01 -15.67 -0.34
N HIS A 324 -4.75 -15.23 -0.19
CA HIS A 324 -3.59 -16.11 -0.23
C HIS A 324 -3.60 -17.13 0.92
N TYR A 325 -4.01 -16.75 2.14
CA TYR A 325 -4.13 -17.70 3.25
C TYR A 325 -5.27 -18.69 3.09
N ALA A 326 -6.45 -18.26 2.64
CA ALA A 326 -7.59 -19.13 2.39
C ALA A 326 -7.27 -20.16 1.29
N ALA A 327 -6.52 -19.76 0.26
CA ALA A 327 -6.03 -20.68 -0.77
C ALA A 327 -4.99 -21.69 -0.23
N LEU A 328 -4.07 -21.26 0.64
CA LEU A 328 -3.14 -22.17 1.33
C LEU A 328 -3.88 -23.15 2.27
N GLY A 329 -4.87 -22.65 2.99
CA GLY A 329 -5.66 -23.41 3.97
C GLY A 329 -6.72 -24.31 3.35
N LYS A 330 -7.13 -24.02 2.10
CA LYS A 330 -8.21 -24.70 1.38
C LYS A 330 -9.50 -24.78 2.21
N ASP A 331 -9.80 -23.75 2.98
CA ASP A 331 -11.03 -23.67 3.77
C ASP A 331 -12.13 -22.95 2.97
N SER A 332 -13.28 -23.62 2.78
CA SER A 332 -14.36 -23.11 1.94
C SER A 332 -15.07 -21.90 2.54
N MET A 333 -15.17 -21.79 3.86
CA MET A 333 -15.82 -20.65 4.53
C MET A 333 -14.91 -19.42 4.45
N GLU A 334 -13.63 -19.58 4.74
CA GLU A 334 -12.64 -18.51 4.56
C GLU A 334 -12.57 -18.07 3.09
N ALA A 335 -12.62 -19.03 2.16
CA ALA A 335 -12.62 -18.75 0.73
C ALA A 335 -13.83 -17.90 0.29
N ALA A 336 -15.02 -18.21 0.78
CA ALA A 336 -16.23 -17.42 0.52
C ALA A 336 -16.08 -15.98 1.06
N ALA A 337 -15.59 -15.83 2.30
CA ALA A 337 -15.46 -14.52 2.96
C ALA A 337 -14.57 -13.53 2.21
N VAL A 338 -13.64 -14.02 1.37
CA VAL A 338 -12.68 -13.21 0.60
C VAL A 338 -12.82 -13.36 -0.91
N ASN A 339 -14.02 -13.71 -1.37
CA ASN A 339 -14.39 -13.76 -2.78
C ASN A 339 -13.58 -14.75 -3.63
N LEU A 340 -13.04 -15.82 -3.05
CA LEU A 340 -12.50 -16.94 -3.84
C LEU A 340 -13.61 -17.80 -4.43
N ILE A 341 -14.82 -17.74 -3.86
CA ILE A 341 -16.04 -18.38 -4.36
C ILE A 341 -16.92 -17.31 -5.01
N ALA A 342 -17.58 -17.67 -6.12
CA ALA A 342 -18.51 -16.77 -6.79
C ALA A 342 -19.72 -16.45 -5.89
N GLY A 343 -20.14 -15.19 -5.91
CA GLY A 343 -21.36 -14.74 -5.25
C GLY A 343 -22.03 -13.65 -6.09
N ASP A 344 -23.29 -13.35 -5.80
CA ASP A 344 -24.08 -12.37 -6.56
C ASP A 344 -23.58 -10.92 -6.37
N LYS A 345 -23.02 -10.65 -5.19
CA LYS A 345 -22.39 -9.38 -4.81
C LYS A 345 -21.04 -9.64 -4.14
N PRO A 346 -20.13 -8.65 -4.12
CA PRO A 346 -18.86 -8.78 -3.42
C PRO A 346 -19.07 -9.05 -1.93
N ALA A 347 -18.46 -10.11 -1.41
CA ALA A 347 -18.33 -10.34 0.02
C ALA A 347 -17.47 -9.23 0.65
N ASP A 348 -17.86 -8.80 1.86
CA ASP A 348 -17.19 -7.74 2.59
C ASP A 348 -16.78 -8.23 3.99
N VAL A 349 -15.66 -8.96 4.02
CA VAL A 349 -15.06 -9.51 5.25
C VAL A 349 -14.98 -8.49 6.39
N TYR A 350 -14.78 -7.22 6.08
CA TYR A 350 -14.71 -6.15 7.08
C TYR A 350 -16.04 -5.88 7.76
N SER A 351 -17.15 -5.93 7.01
CA SER A 351 -18.49 -5.74 7.57
C SER A 351 -18.94 -6.98 8.33
N GLU A 352 -18.59 -8.17 7.86
CA GLU A 352 -18.83 -9.43 8.58
C GLU A 352 -18.11 -9.45 9.94
N ILE A 353 -16.82 -9.08 9.96
CA ILE A 353 -16.07 -8.96 11.22
C ILE A 353 -16.63 -7.84 12.09
N ALA A 354 -17.02 -6.70 11.52
CA ALA A 354 -17.64 -5.62 12.29
C ALA A 354 -18.94 -6.07 12.97
N ALA A 355 -19.79 -6.84 12.27
CA ALA A 355 -21.01 -7.40 12.84
C ALA A 355 -20.70 -8.36 13.99
N ARG A 356 -19.74 -9.27 13.81
CA ARG A 356 -19.32 -10.20 14.87
C ARG A 356 -18.73 -9.47 16.09
N VAL A 357 -17.92 -8.45 15.87
CA VAL A 357 -17.37 -7.60 16.93
C VAL A 357 -18.49 -6.86 17.66
N HIS A 358 -19.46 -6.32 16.92
CA HIS A 358 -20.62 -5.65 17.49
C HIS A 358 -21.43 -6.61 18.36
N ASP A 359 -21.69 -7.84 17.91
CA ASP A 359 -22.43 -8.83 18.68
C ASP A 359 -21.71 -9.23 19.98
N ILE A 360 -20.40 -9.46 19.92
CA ILE A 360 -19.60 -9.75 21.13
C ILE A 360 -19.67 -8.57 22.10
N ILE A 361 -19.48 -7.34 21.61
CA ILE A 361 -19.52 -6.13 22.44
C ILE A 361 -20.92 -5.89 23.01
N ARG A 362 -21.98 -6.15 22.24
CA ARG A 362 -23.37 -6.03 22.72
C ARG A 362 -23.63 -7.01 23.87
N LEU A 363 -23.26 -8.28 23.70
CA LEU A 363 -23.40 -9.29 24.75
C LEU A 363 -22.59 -8.94 26.01
N ASP A 364 -21.37 -8.45 25.85
CA ASP A 364 -20.54 -7.99 26.97
C ASP A 364 -21.13 -6.76 27.65
N SER A 365 -21.83 -5.89 26.90
CA SER A 365 -22.49 -4.69 27.45
C SER A 365 -23.71 -5.01 28.32
N GLU A 366 -24.33 -6.18 28.12
CA GLU A 366 -25.49 -6.64 28.89
C GLU A 366 -25.08 -7.27 30.24
N LYS A 367 -23.78 -7.58 30.43
CA LYS A 367 -23.26 -8.14 31.68
C LYS A 367 -23.23 -7.12 32.81
N ASP A 368 -23.25 -7.63 34.05
CA ASP A 368 -23.08 -6.82 35.24
C ASP A 368 -21.63 -6.29 35.34
N PRO A 369 -21.41 -4.96 35.39
CA PRO A 369 -20.08 -4.37 35.54
C PRO A 369 -19.33 -4.76 36.82
N THR A 370 -20.03 -5.25 37.84
CA THR A 370 -19.41 -5.77 39.08
C THR A 370 -18.78 -7.15 38.86
N ILE A 371 -19.24 -7.88 37.84
CA ILE A 371 -18.78 -9.23 37.48
C ILE A 371 -17.79 -9.16 36.31
N ASP A 372 -18.06 -8.34 35.29
CA ASP A 372 -17.19 -8.14 34.13
C ASP A 372 -16.80 -6.65 34.01
N PRO A 373 -15.56 -6.27 34.37
CA PRO A 373 -15.08 -4.89 34.24
C PRO A 373 -15.14 -4.34 32.81
N ASN A 374 -15.23 -5.21 31.79
CA ASN A 374 -15.36 -4.77 30.41
C ASN A 374 -16.78 -4.31 30.06
N ALA A 375 -17.81 -4.64 30.85
CA ALA A 375 -19.20 -4.30 30.54
C ALA A 375 -19.41 -2.78 30.37
N THR A 376 -18.76 -1.96 31.21
CA THR A 376 -18.81 -0.49 31.09
C THR A 376 -18.16 0.01 29.81
N ILE A 377 -17.03 -0.59 29.41
CA ILE A 377 -16.33 -0.23 28.18
C ILE A 377 -17.13 -0.72 26.95
N ALA A 378 -17.78 -1.88 27.06
CA ALA A 378 -18.60 -2.45 26.02
C ALA A 378 -19.84 -1.57 25.74
N LYS A 379 -20.53 -1.11 26.80
CA LYS A 379 -21.64 -0.13 26.69
C LYS A 379 -21.20 1.16 25.97
N LEU A 380 -19.97 1.63 26.20
CA LEU A 380 -19.44 2.81 25.53
C LEU A 380 -19.14 2.57 24.03
N LEU A 381 -18.72 1.35 23.68
CA LEU A 381 -18.25 1.03 22.33
C LEU A 381 -19.32 0.49 21.40
N VAL A 382 -20.42 -0.07 21.91
CA VAL A 382 -21.43 -0.78 21.09
C VAL A 382 -21.89 0.04 19.89
N ASP A 383 -22.28 1.30 20.11
CA ASP A 383 -22.75 2.21 19.05
C ASP A 383 -21.62 2.79 18.18
N GLN A 384 -20.36 2.46 18.50
CA GLN A 384 -19.18 2.92 17.77
C GLN A 384 -18.59 1.83 16.88
N VAL A 385 -19.07 0.59 16.93
CA VAL A 385 -18.56 -0.49 16.07
C VAL A 385 -19.10 -0.32 14.66
N ASP A 386 -18.22 -0.05 13.71
CA ASP A 386 -18.54 -0.03 12.29
C ASP A 386 -17.40 -0.64 11.46
N ARG A 387 -17.67 -0.81 10.17
CA ARG A 387 -16.69 -1.27 9.19
C ARG A 387 -15.39 -0.44 9.24
N LYS A 388 -15.49 0.89 9.38
CA LYS A 388 -14.32 1.80 9.35
C LYS A 388 -13.43 1.61 10.57
N LEU A 389 -14.00 1.31 11.74
CA LEU A 389 -13.29 1.02 12.98
C LEU A 389 -12.38 -0.20 12.80
N VAL A 390 -12.92 -1.32 12.31
CA VAL A 390 -12.20 -2.60 12.26
C VAL A 390 -11.35 -2.78 10.99
N LYS A 391 -11.71 -2.12 9.86
CA LYS A 391 -11.10 -2.33 8.54
C LYS A 391 -9.58 -2.34 8.57
N GLN A 392 -8.97 -1.33 9.18
CA GLN A 392 -7.51 -1.21 9.17
C GLN A 392 -6.83 -2.34 9.97
N THR A 393 -7.41 -2.72 11.10
CA THR A 393 -6.90 -3.80 11.94
C THR A 393 -7.00 -5.14 11.23
N VAL A 394 -8.17 -5.47 10.69
CA VAL A 394 -8.36 -6.70 9.88
C VAL A 394 -7.38 -6.76 8.71
N MET A 395 -7.28 -5.68 7.93
CA MET A 395 -6.41 -5.62 6.74
C MET A 395 -4.93 -5.77 7.09
N THR A 396 -4.49 -5.32 8.26
CA THR A 396 -3.07 -5.33 8.63
C THR A 396 -2.67 -6.48 9.55
N SER A 397 -3.64 -7.16 10.20
CA SER A 397 -3.38 -8.32 11.06
C SER A 397 -2.79 -9.50 10.29
N VAL A 398 -3.24 -9.76 9.06
CA VAL A 398 -2.61 -10.77 8.18
C VAL A 398 -1.18 -10.43 7.80
N TYR A 399 -0.82 -9.15 7.89
CA TYR A 399 0.53 -8.65 7.64
C TYR A 399 1.35 -8.50 8.92
N GLY A 400 0.99 -9.22 9.99
CA GLY A 400 1.79 -9.34 11.20
C GLY A 400 1.60 -8.20 12.20
N VAL A 401 0.52 -7.41 12.09
CA VAL A 401 0.18 -6.43 13.13
C VAL A 401 -0.08 -7.13 14.44
N THR A 402 0.72 -6.76 15.45
CA THR A 402 0.56 -7.24 16.83
C THR A 402 -0.60 -6.54 17.52
N TYR A 403 -1.02 -7.08 18.67
CA TYR A 403 -2.03 -6.46 19.54
C TYR A 403 -1.77 -4.97 19.82
N VAL A 404 -0.50 -4.59 20.05
CA VAL A 404 -0.13 -3.18 20.30
C VAL A 404 -0.43 -2.32 19.07
N GLY A 405 -0.09 -2.81 17.87
CA GLY A 405 -0.38 -2.10 16.62
C GLY A 405 -1.88 -2.02 16.34
N ALA A 406 -2.62 -3.11 16.57
CA ALA A 406 -4.08 -3.15 16.45
C ALA A 406 -4.74 -2.12 17.37
N ARG A 407 -4.34 -2.07 18.65
CA ARG A 407 -4.82 -1.06 19.61
C ARG A 407 -4.60 0.36 19.10
N GLU A 408 -3.41 0.71 18.60
CA GLU A 408 -3.14 2.06 18.10
C GLU A 408 -3.98 2.42 16.87
N GLN A 409 -4.28 1.44 16.02
CA GLN A 409 -5.16 1.64 14.87
C GLN A 409 -6.62 1.88 15.30
N ILE A 410 -7.15 1.05 16.20
CA ILE A 410 -8.49 1.24 16.78
C ILE A 410 -8.58 2.58 17.52
N LYS A 411 -7.57 2.90 18.34
CA LYS A 411 -7.49 4.18 19.06
C LYS A 411 -7.60 5.37 18.12
N ARG A 412 -6.84 5.38 17.02
CA ARG A 412 -6.91 6.46 16.03
C ARG A 412 -8.30 6.60 15.42
N ARG A 413 -8.98 5.48 15.13
CA ARG A 413 -10.34 5.50 14.57
C ARG A 413 -11.38 5.99 15.58
N LEU A 414 -11.24 5.63 16.86
CA LEU A 414 -12.08 6.18 17.94
C LEU A 414 -11.81 7.69 18.14
N GLN A 415 -10.55 8.13 18.03
CA GLN A 415 -10.19 9.56 18.09
C GLN A 415 -10.81 10.36 16.94
N GLU A 416 -10.84 9.80 15.72
CA GLU A 416 -11.50 10.42 14.57
C GLU A 416 -13.01 10.60 14.77
N LYS A 417 -13.66 9.73 15.56
CA LYS A 417 -15.09 9.86 15.90
C LYS A 417 -15.38 10.93 16.95
N GLY A 418 -14.43 11.23 17.83
CA GLY A 418 -14.53 12.32 18.81
C GLY A 418 -15.53 12.10 19.96
N LEU A 419 -16.10 10.90 20.10
CA LEU A 419 -17.11 10.58 21.13
C LEU A 419 -16.51 10.30 22.52
N ILE A 420 -15.23 9.91 22.59
CA ILE A 420 -14.51 9.64 23.83
C ILE A 420 -13.43 10.71 24.01
N THR A 421 -13.66 11.64 24.95
CA THR A 421 -12.76 12.78 25.21
C THR A 421 -11.72 12.48 26.28
N ASP A 422 -11.98 11.53 27.18
CA ASP A 422 -11.02 11.10 28.20
C ASP A 422 -9.98 10.14 27.61
N ASP A 423 -8.70 10.52 27.69
CA ASP A 423 -7.59 9.78 27.09
C ASP A 423 -7.36 8.39 27.71
N ARG A 424 -7.66 8.22 29.00
CA ARG A 424 -7.49 6.93 29.70
C ARG A 424 -8.59 5.97 29.28
N LEU A 425 -9.84 6.43 29.26
CA LEU A 425 -10.99 5.69 28.80
C LEU A 425 -10.85 5.31 27.33
N LEU A 426 -10.40 6.24 26.49
CA LEU A 426 -10.11 6.00 25.08
C LEU A 426 -9.04 4.90 24.90
N PHE A 427 -7.99 4.91 25.73
CA PHE A 427 -6.97 3.86 25.69
C PHE A 427 -7.54 2.49 26.10
N SER A 428 -8.35 2.43 27.15
CA SER A 428 -9.02 1.21 27.61
C SER A 428 -10.01 0.68 26.57
N ALA A 429 -10.81 1.56 25.98
CA ALA A 429 -11.74 1.24 24.88
C ALA A 429 -10.99 0.69 23.66
N ALA A 430 -9.87 1.31 23.28
CA ALA A 430 -9.04 0.81 22.20
C ALA A 430 -8.41 -0.56 22.51
N CYS A 431 -8.03 -0.82 23.76
CA CYS A 431 -7.52 -2.13 24.19
C CYS A 431 -8.58 -3.22 24.02
N TYR A 432 -9.78 -2.98 24.57
CA TYR A 432 -10.88 -3.93 24.50
C TYR A 432 -11.34 -4.15 23.05
N GLY A 433 -11.58 -3.07 22.28
CA GLY A 433 -11.95 -3.17 20.86
C GLY A 433 -10.92 -3.92 20.01
N ALA A 434 -9.62 -3.74 20.27
CA ALA A 434 -8.58 -4.51 19.57
C ALA A 434 -8.60 -5.99 19.95
N LYS A 435 -8.81 -6.34 21.24
CA LYS A 435 -8.93 -7.75 21.67
C LYS A 435 -10.10 -8.43 20.97
N VAL A 436 -11.29 -7.83 21.02
CA VAL A 436 -12.50 -8.40 20.41
C VAL A 436 -12.34 -8.53 18.89
N THR A 437 -11.80 -7.51 18.22
CA THR A 437 -11.56 -7.55 16.77
C THR A 437 -10.60 -8.67 16.38
N MET A 438 -9.50 -8.85 17.11
CA MET A 438 -8.53 -9.93 16.82
C MET A 438 -9.09 -11.31 17.15
N ALA A 439 -9.95 -11.44 18.16
CA ALA A 439 -10.65 -12.68 18.48
C ALA A 439 -11.63 -13.05 17.36
N ALA A 440 -12.50 -12.13 16.95
CA ALA A 440 -13.45 -12.33 15.86
C ALA A 440 -12.76 -12.71 14.54
N LEU A 441 -11.63 -12.05 14.21
CA LEU A 441 -10.82 -12.41 13.05
C LEU A 441 -10.26 -13.83 13.15
N GLY A 442 -9.74 -14.21 14.33
CA GLY A 442 -9.17 -15.54 14.55
C GLY A 442 -10.21 -16.67 14.55
N GLU A 443 -11.44 -16.36 14.93
CA GLU A 443 -12.56 -17.31 14.86
C GLU A 443 -13.06 -17.53 13.44
N LEU A 444 -13.07 -16.47 12.61
CA LEU A 444 -13.49 -16.55 11.21
C LEU A 444 -12.41 -17.20 10.32
N PHE A 445 -11.13 -16.96 10.63
CA PHE A 445 -9.98 -17.42 9.82
C PHE A 445 -9.07 -18.40 10.58
N GLN A 446 -9.63 -19.54 10.99
CA GLN A 446 -8.92 -20.55 11.78
C GLN A 446 -7.82 -21.28 10.98
N ALA A 447 -8.07 -21.64 9.72
CA ALA A 447 -7.10 -22.29 8.85
C ALA A 447 -5.94 -21.33 8.53
N ALA A 448 -6.25 -20.09 8.17
CA ALA A 448 -5.22 -19.04 8.00
C ALA A 448 -4.38 -18.86 9.27
N ARG A 449 -5.02 -18.78 10.44
CA ARG A 449 -4.33 -18.65 11.74
C ARG A 449 -3.44 -19.86 12.02
N GLY A 450 -3.91 -21.07 11.73
CA GLY A 450 -3.12 -22.30 11.86
C GLY A 450 -1.84 -22.25 11.04
N ILE A 451 -1.91 -21.78 9.78
CA ILE A 451 -0.75 -21.62 8.92
C ILE A 451 0.19 -20.52 9.43
N MET A 452 -0.34 -19.36 9.86
CA MET A 452 0.48 -18.29 10.45
C MET A 452 1.26 -18.76 11.68
N VAL A 453 0.62 -19.54 12.55
CA VAL A 453 1.26 -20.12 13.73
C VAL A 453 2.35 -21.11 13.31
N TRP A 454 2.04 -22.02 12.38
CA TRP A 454 3.01 -22.99 11.87
C TRP A 454 4.24 -22.31 11.27
N LEU A 455 4.07 -21.28 10.42
CA LEU A 455 5.16 -20.48 9.88
C LEU A 455 5.98 -19.86 11.01
N GLY A 456 5.33 -19.22 11.98
CA GLY A 456 6.01 -18.62 13.14
C GLY A 456 6.81 -19.64 13.97
N ASP A 457 6.32 -20.85 14.12
CA ASP A 457 7.01 -21.90 14.86
C ASP A 457 8.20 -22.49 14.08
N CYS A 458 8.08 -22.66 12.76
CA CYS A 458 9.24 -22.96 11.90
C CYS A 458 10.33 -21.88 12.01
N ALA A 459 9.94 -20.60 11.95
CA ALA A 459 10.87 -19.49 12.10
C ALA A 459 11.53 -19.45 13.50
N LYS A 460 10.81 -19.87 14.54
CA LYS A 460 11.35 -20.00 15.90
C LYS A 460 12.45 -21.06 15.97
N VAL A 461 12.25 -22.22 15.34
CA VAL A 461 13.24 -23.31 15.27
C VAL A 461 14.51 -22.86 14.54
N ILE A 462 14.37 -22.15 13.42
CA ILE A 462 15.54 -21.63 12.68
C ILE A 462 16.28 -20.58 13.53
N ALA A 463 15.53 -19.66 14.15
CA ALA A 463 16.12 -18.58 14.91
C ALA A 463 16.78 -19.01 16.23
N SER A 464 16.40 -20.17 16.81
CA SER A 464 17.06 -20.69 18.02
C SER A 464 18.51 -21.10 17.76
N GLU A 465 18.84 -21.51 16.54
CA GLU A 465 20.21 -21.80 16.09
C GLU A 465 20.94 -20.57 15.55
N ASN A 466 20.45 -19.37 15.88
CA ASN A 466 21.01 -18.10 15.42
C ASN A 466 21.10 -17.97 13.89
N GLN A 467 20.19 -18.64 13.15
CA GLN A 467 20.10 -18.55 11.70
C GLN A 467 18.92 -17.65 11.28
N PRO A 468 19.05 -16.89 10.17
CA PRO A 468 17.93 -16.15 9.59
C PRO A 468 17.01 -17.11 8.84
N VAL A 469 15.71 -16.79 8.77
CA VAL A 469 14.78 -17.51 7.91
C VAL A 469 15.05 -17.17 6.45
N ARG A 470 15.21 -18.19 5.61
CA ARG A 470 15.39 -18.07 4.15
C ARG A 470 14.46 -19.05 3.41
N TRP A 471 13.94 -18.64 2.26
CA TRP A 471 13.16 -19.52 1.38
C TRP A 471 13.31 -19.06 -0.07
N THR A 472 12.88 -19.90 -1.01
CA THR A 472 12.77 -19.53 -2.43
C THR A 472 11.30 -19.47 -2.82
N THR A 473 10.88 -18.39 -3.47
CA THR A 473 9.51 -18.26 -3.98
C THR A 473 9.23 -19.25 -5.12
N PRO A 474 7.96 -19.54 -5.44
CA PRO A 474 7.61 -20.41 -6.57
C PRO A 474 8.14 -19.93 -7.93
N LEU A 475 8.40 -18.62 -8.09
CA LEU A 475 9.04 -18.05 -9.28
C LEU A 475 10.58 -18.05 -9.23
N GLY A 476 11.19 -18.62 -8.20
CA GLY A 476 12.63 -18.78 -8.09
C GLY A 476 13.37 -17.64 -7.41
N LEU A 477 12.70 -16.61 -6.87
CA LEU A 477 13.36 -15.56 -6.08
C LEU A 477 13.83 -16.09 -4.71
N PRO A 478 15.13 -16.06 -4.36
CA PRO A 478 15.59 -16.29 -3.00
C PRO A 478 15.23 -15.11 -2.09
N VAL A 479 14.71 -15.40 -0.92
CA VAL A 479 14.33 -14.42 0.10
C VAL A 479 15.02 -14.74 1.41
N VAL A 480 15.60 -13.71 2.05
CA VAL A 480 16.25 -13.81 3.36
C VAL A 480 15.72 -12.71 4.28
N GLN A 481 15.31 -13.07 5.49
CA GLN A 481 14.88 -12.09 6.49
C GLN A 481 16.08 -11.37 7.16
N PRO A 482 16.15 -10.03 7.11
CA PRO A 482 17.33 -9.27 7.54
C PRO A 482 17.35 -8.96 9.05
N TYR A 483 16.60 -9.70 9.88
CA TYR A 483 16.38 -9.32 11.27
C TYR A 483 17.49 -9.83 12.19
N PHE A 484 18.49 -8.98 12.39
CA PHE A 484 19.58 -9.17 13.34
C PHE A 484 19.55 -8.08 14.42
N LYS A 485 20.05 -8.42 15.61
CA LYS A 485 20.25 -7.47 16.70
C LYS A 485 21.24 -6.43 16.23
N SER A 486 20.86 -5.16 16.31
CA SER A 486 21.75 -4.08 15.92
C SER A 486 22.82 -3.84 16.98
N GLN A 487 24.04 -3.56 16.51
CA GLN A 487 25.14 -3.12 17.35
C GLN A 487 25.39 -1.63 17.14
N ARG A 488 25.68 -0.93 18.24
CA ARG A 488 26.07 0.48 18.20
C ARG A 488 27.57 0.57 17.95
N HIS A 489 27.96 1.19 16.84
CA HIS A 489 29.35 1.45 16.50
C HIS A 489 29.65 2.95 16.67
N ILE A 490 30.63 3.29 17.49
CA ILE A 490 30.96 4.68 17.81
C ILE A 490 32.22 5.08 17.03
N ILE A 491 32.10 6.11 16.19
CA ILE A 491 33.22 6.75 15.50
C ILE A 491 33.50 8.08 16.17
N LYS A 492 34.68 8.21 16.79
CA LYS A 492 35.16 9.48 17.33
C LYS A 492 35.90 10.23 16.23
N THR A 493 35.47 11.45 15.93
CA THR A 493 36.19 12.38 15.05
C THR A 493 36.70 13.56 15.86
N SER A 494 37.55 14.41 15.27
CA SER A 494 38.04 15.64 15.91
C SER A 494 36.91 16.64 16.23
N LEU A 495 35.78 16.58 15.52
CA LEU A 495 34.66 17.51 15.68
C LEU A 495 33.51 16.94 16.52
N GLN A 496 33.29 15.63 16.49
CA GLN A 496 32.13 15.00 17.15
C GLN A 496 32.26 13.49 17.32
N VAL A 497 31.31 12.90 18.03
CA VAL A 497 31.17 11.45 18.18
C VAL A 497 29.94 10.98 17.41
N LEU A 498 30.14 10.20 16.35
CA LEU A 498 29.07 9.61 15.54
C LEU A 498 28.73 8.22 16.07
N ALA A 499 27.46 7.99 16.41
CA ALA A 499 26.95 6.68 16.75
C ALA A 499 26.21 6.09 15.54
N LEU A 500 26.82 5.10 14.89
CA LEU A 500 26.24 4.36 13.78
C LEU A 500 25.57 3.09 14.31
N GLN A 501 24.48 2.69 13.65
CA GLN A 501 23.85 1.41 13.87
C GLN A 501 24.37 0.45 12.79
N ARG A 502 24.96 -0.68 13.20
CA ARG A 502 25.39 -1.76 12.31
C ARG A 502 24.58 -3.02 12.60
N GLU A 503 24.44 -3.87 11.59
CA GLU A 503 23.93 -5.24 11.76
C GLU A 503 24.93 -6.01 12.64
N GLY A 504 24.44 -6.69 13.67
CA GLY A 504 25.24 -7.58 14.51
C GLY A 504 25.13 -9.03 14.08
N ASP A 505 25.89 -9.92 14.72
CA ASP A 505 25.98 -11.33 14.32
C ASP A 505 24.86 -12.23 14.90
N SER A 506 24.06 -11.69 15.82
CA SER A 506 22.98 -12.45 16.47
C SER A 506 21.63 -12.09 15.87
N VAL A 507 20.84 -13.10 15.50
CA VAL A 507 19.50 -12.91 14.97
C VAL A 507 18.56 -12.32 16.03
N GLU A 508 17.63 -11.48 15.59
CA GLU A 508 16.54 -11.00 16.44
C GLU A 508 15.38 -11.99 16.37
N ALA A 509 15.47 -13.09 17.13
CA ALA A 509 14.56 -14.24 17.03
C ALA A 509 13.06 -13.87 17.11
N ARG A 510 12.70 -12.89 17.97
CA ARG A 510 11.32 -12.39 18.04
C ARG A 510 10.85 -11.79 16.72
N LYS A 511 11.69 -11.01 16.03
CA LYS A 511 11.33 -10.41 14.74
C LYS A 511 11.32 -11.45 13.62
N GLN A 512 12.31 -12.36 13.58
CA GLN A 512 12.31 -13.49 12.63
C GLN A 512 10.99 -14.28 12.70
N ARG A 513 10.54 -14.63 13.92
CA ARG A 513 9.27 -15.32 14.15
C ARG A 513 8.04 -14.52 13.71
N THR A 514 7.91 -13.29 14.21
CA THR A 514 6.68 -12.50 14.02
C THR A 514 6.56 -11.93 12.61
N ALA A 515 7.67 -11.71 11.91
CA ALA A 515 7.69 -11.18 10.55
C ALA A 515 7.66 -12.28 9.47
N PHE A 516 7.88 -13.56 9.80
CA PHE A 516 7.88 -14.59 8.76
C PHE A 516 6.53 -14.77 8.06
N PRO A 517 5.40 -14.98 8.77
CA PRO A 517 4.10 -15.15 8.11
C PRO A 517 3.77 -14.04 7.11
N PRO A 518 3.88 -12.74 7.47
CA PRO A 518 3.54 -11.68 6.52
C PRO A 518 4.55 -11.53 5.38
N ASN A 519 5.84 -11.77 5.62
CA ASN A 519 6.84 -11.73 4.56
C ASN A 519 6.65 -12.87 3.55
N PHE A 520 6.24 -14.05 4.04
CA PHE A 520 5.96 -15.20 3.19
C PHE A 520 4.74 -14.94 2.29
N VAL A 521 3.63 -14.47 2.84
CA VAL A 521 2.44 -14.14 2.03
C VAL A 521 2.70 -12.97 1.08
N HIS A 522 3.48 -11.96 1.49
CA HIS A 522 3.96 -10.92 0.56
C HIS A 522 4.75 -11.48 -0.61
N SER A 523 5.52 -12.54 -0.39
CA SER A 523 6.25 -13.18 -1.48
C SER A 523 5.34 -13.96 -2.42
N LEU A 524 4.23 -14.50 -1.94
CA LEU A 524 3.22 -15.20 -2.74
C LEU A 524 2.35 -14.23 -3.55
N ASP A 525 1.92 -13.11 -2.96
CA ASP A 525 1.19 -12.08 -3.71
C ASP A 525 2.04 -11.49 -4.84
N SER A 526 3.32 -11.25 -4.56
CA SER A 526 4.24 -10.79 -5.57
C SER A 526 4.46 -11.85 -6.66
N THR A 527 4.53 -13.12 -6.29
CA THR A 527 4.67 -14.23 -7.24
C THR A 527 3.44 -14.26 -8.17
N HIS A 528 2.23 -14.15 -7.62
CA HIS A 528 0.99 -14.11 -8.39
C HIS A 528 0.93 -12.91 -9.35
N MET A 529 1.29 -11.72 -8.89
CA MET A 529 1.35 -10.51 -9.71
C MET A 529 2.37 -10.66 -10.85
N MET A 530 3.57 -11.18 -10.58
CA MET A 530 4.59 -11.41 -11.61
C MET A 530 4.16 -12.46 -12.64
N MET A 531 3.55 -13.56 -12.21
CA MET A 531 2.99 -14.58 -13.12
C MET A 531 1.90 -13.98 -14.02
N THR A 532 1.03 -13.15 -13.44
CA THR A 532 -0.05 -12.46 -14.17
C THR A 532 0.52 -11.45 -15.17
N ALA A 533 1.51 -10.64 -14.78
CA ALA A 533 2.15 -9.66 -15.64
C ALA A 533 2.77 -10.30 -16.89
N ILE A 534 3.53 -11.39 -16.71
CA ILE A 534 4.14 -12.15 -17.80
C ILE A 534 3.07 -12.69 -18.74
N ALA A 535 2.03 -13.33 -18.19
CA ALA A 535 0.97 -13.93 -19.00
C ALA A 535 0.12 -12.88 -19.75
N CYS A 536 -0.10 -11.70 -19.17
CA CYS A 536 -0.74 -10.57 -19.84
C CYS A 536 0.10 -10.09 -21.03
N ARG A 537 1.41 -9.87 -20.82
CA ARG A 537 2.34 -9.50 -21.90
C ARG A 537 2.33 -10.53 -23.02
N ASP A 538 2.44 -11.81 -22.69
CA ASP A 538 2.46 -12.90 -23.68
C ASP A 538 1.13 -13.01 -24.44
N SER A 539 0.04 -12.52 -23.85
CA SER A 539 -1.28 -12.40 -24.48
C SER A 539 -1.48 -11.06 -25.21
N GLY A 540 -0.46 -10.21 -25.27
CA GLY A 540 -0.52 -8.90 -25.93
C GLY A 540 -1.30 -7.83 -25.16
N LEU A 541 -1.46 -7.97 -23.84
CA LEU A 541 -2.09 -6.96 -22.98
C LEU A 541 -1.03 -6.04 -22.36
N GLN A 542 -1.39 -4.77 -22.21
CA GLN A 542 -0.63 -3.86 -21.35
C GLN A 542 -0.95 -4.17 -19.89
N PHE A 543 0.07 -4.24 -19.04
CA PHE A 543 -0.11 -4.55 -17.62
C PHE A 543 0.67 -3.59 -16.73
N ALA A 544 -0.02 -2.98 -15.77
CA ALA A 544 0.61 -2.34 -14.63
C ALA A 544 0.06 -2.95 -13.34
N GLY A 545 0.86 -2.91 -12.26
CA GLY A 545 0.45 -3.43 -10.97
C GLY A 545 0.87 -2.53 -9.82
N VAL A 546 -0.02 -2.40 -8.84
CA VAL A 546 0.25 -1.85 -7.50
C VAL A 546 0.03 -2.99 -6.51
N HIS A 547 1.03 -3.86 -6.37
CA HIS A 547 0.98 -5.05 -5.54
C HIS A 547 -0.22 -5.96 -5.85
N ASP A 548 -1.35 -5.81 -5.19
CA ASP A 548 -2.60 -6.56 -5.30
C ASP A 548 -3.69 -5.85 -6.13
N SER A 549 -3.31 -4.83 -6.89
CA SER A 549 -4.17 -4.08 -7.80
C SER A 549 -3.60 -4.17 -9.22
N PHE A 550 -4.34 -4.79 -10.15
CA PHE A 550 -3.89 -5.14 -11.51
C PHE A 550 -4.60 -4.29 -12.56
N TRP A 551 -3.84 -3.67 -13.45
CA TRP A 551 -4.33 -2.64 -14.35
C TRP A 551 -4.06 -2.99 -15.80
N THR A 552 -5.04 -2.75 -16.67
CA THR A 552 -4.92 -2.91 -18.12
C THR A 552 -5.85 -1.93 -18.85
N HIS A 553 -5.92 -1.95 -20.18
CA HIS A 553 -6.89 -1.15 -20.93
C HIS A 553 -8.32 -1.67 -20.74
N ALA A 554 -9.31 -0.78 -20.84
CA ALA A 554 -10.71 -1.15 -20.64
C ALA A 554 -11.20 -2.32 -21.53
N CYS A 555 -10.71 -2.41 -22.77
CA CYS A 555 -11.05 -3.49 -23.69
C CYS A 555 -10.47 -4.87 -23.29
N ASP A 556 -9.45 -4.86 -22.44
CA ASP A 556 -8.64 -6.04 -22.09
C ASP A 556 -8.97 -6.61 -20.71
N VAL A 557 -9.82 -5.92 -19.93
CA VAL A 557 -10.11 -6.27 -18.53
C VAL A 557 -10.67 -7.69 -18.41
N ASP A 558 -11.58 -8.10 -19.29
CA ASP A 558 -12.14 -9.46 -19.29
C ASP A 558 -11.03 -10.52 -19.43
N LYS A 559 -10.09 -10.28 -20.33
CA LYS A 559 -8.98 -11.20 -20.59
C LYS A 559 -7.96 -11.19 -19.46
N MET A 560 -7.63 -10.02 -18.90
CA MET A 560 -6.78 -9.92 -17.71
C MET A 560 -7.40 -10.65 -16.52
N ASN A 561 -8.71 -10.50 -16.32
CA ASN A 561 -9.47 -11.15 -15.27
C ASN A 561 -9.49 -12.68 -15.40
N GLN A 562 -9.52 -13.21 -16.62
CA GLN A 562 -9.29 -14.64 -16.87
C GLN A 562 -7.87 -15.04 -16.46
N ILE A 563 -6.86 -14.35 -16.98
CA ILE A 563 -5.43 -14.67 -16.77
C ILE A 563 -5.08 -14.62 -15.28
N LEU A 564 -5.52 -13.60 -14.55
CA LEU A 564 -5.18 -13.45 -13.12
C LEU A 564 -5.76 -14.59 -12.28
N ARG A 565 -6.96 -15.08 -12.61
CA ARG A 565 -7.59 -16.22 -11.91
C ARG A 565 -6.86 -17.51 -12.25
N GLU A 566 -6.55 -17.73 -13.53
CA GLU A 566 -5.78 -18.89 -13.99
C GLU A 566 -4.41 -18.97 -13.30
N LYS A 567 -3.67 -17.85 -13.24
CA LYS A 567 -2.36 -17.79 -12.59
C LYS A 567 -2.44 -17.96 -11.08
N PHE A 568 -3.52 -17.51 -10.44
CA PHE A 568 -3.76 -17.78 -9.03
C PHE A 568 -3.98 -19.28 -8.76
N VAL A 569 -4.83 -19.92 -9.56
CA VAL A 569 -5.11 -21.36 -9.46
C VAL A 569 -3.86 -22.18 -9.77
N GLU A 570 -3.08 -21.79 -10.79
CA GLU A 570 -1.80 -22.42 -11.12
C GLU A 570 -0.81 -22.35 -9.96
N LEU A 571 -0.64 -21.18 -9.36
CA LEU A 571 0.23 -20.97 -8.19
C LEU A 571 -0.17 -21.90 -7.04
N TYR A 572 -1.46 -21.93 -6.67
CA TYR A 572 -1.96 -22.69 -5.53
C TYR A 572 -2.22 -24.17 -5.80
N SER A 573 -2.13 -24.60 -7.06
CA SER A 573 -2.07 -26.02 -7.42
C SER A 573 -0.71 -26.63 -7.10
N MET A 574 0.33 -25.81 -6.91
CA MET A 574 1.63 -26.27 -6.41
C MET A 574 1.56 -26.59 -4.91
N PRO A 575 2.32 -27.58 -4.41
CA PRO A 575 2.36 -27.92 -2.99
C PRO A 575 3.26 -26.93 -2.22
N ILE A 576 2.82 -25.66 -2.11
CA ILE A 576 3.64 -24.54 -1.63
C ILE A 576 4.20 -24.77 -0.21
N LEU A 577 3.37 -25.25 0.73
CA LEU A 577 3.80 -25.42 2.12
C LEU A 577 4.73 -26.63 2.27
N GLU A 578 4.48 -27.68 1.49
CA GLU A 578 5.34 -28.86 1.38
C GLU A 578 6.71 -28.48 0.81
N ASN A 579 6.75 -27.76 -0.31
CA ASN A 579 7.97 -27.27 -0.93
C ASN A 579 8.76 -26.37 0.03
N LEU A 580 8.06 -25.54 0.82
CA LEU A 580 8.70 -24.71 1.84
C LEU A 580 9.34 -25.57 2.94
N LEU A 581 8.63 -26.59 3.44
CA LEU A 581 9.14 -27.50 4.45
C LEU A 581 10.34 -28.31 3.95
N GLU A 582 10.28 -28.79 2.70
CA GLU A 582 11.41 -29.46 2.04
C GLU A 582 12.61 -28.52 1.87
N ASN A 583 12.37 -27.25 1.50
CA ASN A 583 13.41 -26.24 1.41
C ASN A 583 14.07 -25.97 2.77
N PHE A 584 13.27 -25.98 3.85
CA PHE A 584 13.79 -25.86 5.21
C PHE A 584 14.61 -27.08 5.63
N HIS A 585 14.18 -28.31 5.35
CA HIS A 585 14.99 -29.50 5.60
C HIS A 585 16.30 -29.49 4.81
N THR A 586 16.28 -28.99 3.57
CA THR A 586 17.48 -28.85 2.74
C THR A 586 18.43 -27.77 3.28
N SER A 587 17.88 -26.60 3.65
CA SER A 587 18.66 -25.45 4.12
C SER A 587 19.16 -25.59 5.56
N TYR A 588 18.47 -26.41 6.36
CA TYR A 588 18.70 -26.59 7.79
C TYR A 588 18.59 -28.10 8.16
N PRO A 589 19.50 -28.96 7.66
CA PRO A 589 19.36 -30.42 7.73
C PRO A 589 19.42 -30.99 9.14
N THR A 590 19.95 -30.25 10.11
CA THR A 590 20.02 -30.66 11.52
C THR A 590 18.76 -30.31 12.32
N LEU A 591 17.82 -29.54 11.74
CA LEU A 591 16.64 -29.05 12.45
C LEU A 591 15.41 -29.93 12.19
N THR A 592 14.60 -30.08 13.24
CA THR A 592 13.30 -30.76 13.16
C THR A 592 12.19 -29.72 13.14
N PHE A 593 11.32 -29.79 12.14
CA PHE A 593 10.24 -28.84 11.92
C PHE A 593 8.88 -29.44 12.31
N PRO A 594 7.92 -28.61 12.77
CA PRO A 594 6.57 -29.09 13.04
C PRO A 594 5.88 -29.58 11.76
N ALA A 595 5.03 -30.59 11.90
CA ALA A 595 4.22 -31.11 10.80
C ALA A 595 3.31 -30.03 10.20
N LEU A 596 2.98 -30.18 8.92
CA LEU A 596 2.09 -29.26 8.22
C LEU A 596 0.70 -29.18 8.91
N PRO A 597 0.09 -27.99 8.97
CA PRO A 597 -1.25 -27.84 9.51
C PRO A 597 -2.26 -28.60 8.65
N LYS A 598 -3.34 -29.09 9.27
CA LYS A 598 -4.48 -29.64 8.53
C LYS A 598 -5.08 -28.55 7.64
N ARG A 599 -5.44 -28.93 6.41
CA ARG A 599 -6.09 -28.06 5.42
C ARG A 599 -7.50 -28.60 5.13
N GLY A 600 -8.36 -27.72 4.66
CA GLY A 600 -9.68 -28.11 4.14
C GLY A 600 -9.59 -28.74 2.75
N ASN A 601 -10.75 -28.81 2.10
CA ASN A 601 -10.96 -29.46 0.80
C ASN A 601 -11.56 -28.52 -0.26
N PHE A 602 -11.44 -27.20 -0.08
CA PHE A 602 -11.88 -26.21 -1.06
C PHE A 602 -11.25 -26.47 -2.44
N ASP A 603 -12.09 -26.56 -3.47
CA ASP A 603 -11.65 -26.68 -4.86
C ASP A 603 -11.22 -25.30 -5.40
N LEU A 604 -9.92 -25.13 -5.59
CA LEU A 604 -9.33 -23.91 -6.12
C LEU A 604 -9.89 -23.53 -7.50
N ARG A 605 -10.44 -24.47 -8.28
CA ARG A 605 -11.02 -24.17 -9.59
C ARG A 605 -12.25 -23.24 -9.50
N GLU A 606 -12.90 -23.16 -8.36
CA GLU A 606 -14.02 -22.23 -8.15
C GLU A 606 -13.59 -20.75 -8.28
N VAL A 607 -12.31 -20.44 -8.05
CA VAL A 607 -11.75 -19.09 -8.26
C VAL A 607 -11.91 -18.63 -9.70
N LEU A 608 -11.84 -19.55 -10.68
CA LEU A 608 -11.97 -19.23 -12.11
C LEU A 608 -13.33 -18.61 -12.45
N LYS A 609 -14.35 -18.92 -11.65
CA LYS A 609 -15.72 -18.45 -11.83
C LYS A 609 -16.06 -17.24 -10.96
N SER A 610 -15.16 -16.81 -10.07
CA SER A 610 -15.46 -15.76 -9.09
C SER A 610 -15.30 -14.35 -9.70
N PRO A 611 -16.41 -13.62 -9.98
CA PRO A 611 -16.35 -12.29 -10.59
C PRO A 611 -15.74 -11.24 -9.68
N TYR A 612 -15.83 -11.44 -8.35
CA TYR A 612 -15.40 -10.48 -7.33
C TYR A 612 -14.08 -10.84 -6.64
N PHE A 613 -13.37 -11.88 -7.09
CA PHE A 613 -12.03 -12.22 -6.60
C PHE A 613 -11.08 -11.00 -6.70
N PHE A 614 -11.05 -10.37 -7.87
CA PHE A 614 -10.50 -9.04 -8.14
C PHE A 614 -11.62 -8.22 -8.80
N ASN A 615 -11.93 -7.02 -8.28
CA ASN A 615 -13.08 -6.23 -8.79
C ASN A 615 -13.00 -4.73 -8.52
#